data_AF-A0A0H5SK13-F1
#
_entry.id   AF-A0A0H5SK13-F1
#
_cell.length_a   1.000
_cell.length_b   1.000
_cell.length_c   1.000
_cell.angle_alpha   90.00
_cell.angle_beta   90.00
_cell.angle_gamma   90.00
#
_symmetry.space_group_name_H-M   'P 1'
#
loop_
_entity.id
_entity.type
_entity.pdbx_description
1 polymer ?
#
loop_
_entity_poly.entity_id
_entity_poly.type
_entity_poly.pdbx_seq_one_letter_code
_entity_poly.pdbx_strand_id
1 'polypeptide(L)'
;MLAKREIQSDFDEMYKLLMEYDYKARISDELIKEYLKSIHKASYIFCIWKINFEKVSLDYTYIDEIVSTFIQIIYTTVYRDVKILYMLYRNIIDNFIKVCKDRLSITCKYTLEAFEIILDKDEIKDNRILDDSFRKILNLYKVSCGYVHSQDEKFLSFNEGIKNYNLNNKEDLKRSVKEFYNLIKNINYIFIFLYEEIYDKEFTPEEKQLIHFFCNREDLREIFYIKYGVRYNK
;
A
#
# COMPACT_ATOMS: atom_id res chain seq x y z
N MET A 1 6.52 -1.12 -22.57
CA MET A 1 5.29 -1.43 -23.34
C MET A 1 4.86 -2.91 -23.20
N LEU A 2 5.78 -3.82 -22.83
CA LEU A 2 5.49 -5.20 -22.40
C LEU A 2 4.89 -5.27 -20.97
N ALA A 3 5.51 -4.57 -20.02
CA ALA A 3 5.11 -4.64 -18.61
C ALA A 3 3.67 -4.14 -18.30
N LYS A 4 3.12 -3.22 -19.11
CA LYS A 4 1.70 -2.84 -19.03
C LYS A 4 0.76 -3.95 -19.52
N ARG A 5 1.21 -4.77 -20.47
CA ARG A 5 0.44 -5.90 -21.00
C ARG A 5 0.43 -7.06 -20.01
N GLU A 6 1.55 -7.32 -19.33
CA GLU A 6 1.64 -8.35 -18.29
C GLU A 6 0.70 -8.03 -17.11
N ILE A 7 0.79 -6.83 -16.54
CA ILE A 7 -0.13 -6.39 -15.46
C ILE A 7 -1.60 -6.48 -15.89
N GLN A 8 -1.91 -6.17 -17.15
CA GLN A 8 -3.28 -6.26 -17.66
C GLN A 8 -3.71 -7.72 -17.82
N SER A 9 -2.84 -8.60 -18.32
CA SER A 9 -3.10 -10.03 -18.45
C SER A 9 -3.39 -10.68 -17.10
N ASP A 10 -2.56 -10.39 -16.10
CA ASP A 10 -2.74 -10.93 -14.74
C ASP A 10 -4.01 -10.38 -14.09
N PHE A 11 -4.34 -9.11 -14.35
CA PHE A 11 -5.61 -8.54 -13.92
C PHE A 11 -6.80 -9.27 -14.57
N ASP A 12 -6.72 -9.56 -15.87
CA ASP A 12 -7.82 -10.21 -16.59
C ASP A 12 -8.04 -11.64 -16.08
N GLU A 13 -6.98 -12.38 -15.73
CA GLU A 13 -7.07 -13.70 -15.11
C GLU A 13 -7.70 -13.63 -13.71
N MET A 14 -7.19 -12.73 -12.85
CA MET A 14 -7.77 -12.49 -11.52
C MET A 14 -9.25 -12.09 -11.62
N TYR A 15 -9.59 -11.17 -12.53
CA TYR A 15 -10.95 -10.70 -12.73
C TYR A 15 -11.87 -11.83 -13.21
N LYS A 16 -11.39 -12.68 -14.12
CA LYS A 16 -12.12 -13.87 -14.57
C LYS A 16 -12.42 -14.80 -13.40
N LEU A 17 -11.43 -15.10 -12.55
CA LEU A 17 -11.63 -15.92 -11.35
C LEU A 17 -12.68 -15.30 -10.42
N LEU A 18 -12.60 -13.99 -10.15
CA LEU A 18 -13.59 -13.30 -9.30
C LEU A 18 -15.01 -13.39 -9.86
N MET A 19 -15.16 -13.38 -11.19
CA MET A 19 -16.46 -13.50 -11.87
C MET A 19 -17.09 -14.91 -11.79
N GLU A 20 -16.31 -15.93 -11.41
CA GLU A 20 -16.78 -17.31 -11.22
C GLU A 20 -17.41 -17.55 -9.83
N TYR A 21 -17.23 -16.62 -8.88
CA TYR A 21 -17.85 -16.65 -7.55
C TYR A 21 -19.24 -15.98 -7.53
N ASP A 22 -20.01 -16.21 -6.46
CA ASP A 22 -21.37 -15.67 -6.21
C ASP A 22 -21.50 -14.13 -6.26
N TYR A 23 -20.40 -13.41 -6.51
CA TYR A 23 -20.32 -11.94 -6.51
C TYR A 23 -20.45 -11.30 -7.89
N LYS A 24 -20.71 -12.10 -8.93
CA LYS A 24 -20.82 -11.65 -10.34
C LYS A 24 -21.67 -10.38 -10.53
N ALA A 25 -22.80 -10.29 -9.82
CA ALA A 25 -23.69 -9.13 -9.89
C ALA A 25 -23.07 -7.82 -9.35
N ARG A 26 -22.14 -7.90 -8.39
CA ARG A 26 -21.46 -6.74 -7.79
C ARG A 26 -20.22 -6.33 -8.58
N ILE A 27 -19.52 -7.31 -9.15
CA ILE A 27 -18.28 -7.11 -9.92
C ILE A 27 -18.58 -6.52 -11.31
N SER A 28 -19.77 -6.79 -11.85
CA SER A 28 -20.20 -6.26 -13.16
C SER A 28 -20.40 -4.74 -13.18
N ASP A 29 -20.29 -4.05 -12.04
CA ASP A 29 -20.24 -2.59 -11.99
C ASP A 29 -18.87 -2.10 -12.48
N GLU A 30 -18.83 -1.38 -13.60
CA GLU A 30 -17.58 -0.88 -14.21
C GLU A 30 -16.76 -0.03 -13.22
N LEU A 31 -17.40 0.66 -12.28
CA LEU A 31 -16.70 1.40 -11.24
C LEU A 31 -15.88 0.47 -10.33
N ILE A 32 -16.46 -0.67 -9.96
CA ILE A 32 -15.78 -1.67 -9.12
C ILE A 32 -14.62 -2.29 -9.90
N LYS A 33 -14.83 -2.60 -11.17
CA LYS A 33 -13.75 -3.09 -12.04
C LYS A 33 -12.57 -2.12 -12.12
N GLU A 34 -12.81 -0.82 -12.28
CA GLU A 34 -11.73 0.19 -12.28
C GLU A 34 -11.01 0.31 -10.93
N TYR A 35 -11.74 0.14 -9.81
CA TYR A 35 -11.14 0.09 -8.48
C TYR A 35 -10.30 -1.16 -8.28
N LEU A 36 -10.78 -2.32 -8.72
CA LEU A 36 -10.02 -3.56 -8.70
C LEU A 36 -8.76 -3.48 -9.55
N LYS A 37 -8.80 -2.85 -10.74
CA LYS A 37 -7.59 -2.58 -11.55
C LYS A 37 -6.56 -1.75 -10.78
N SER A 38 -7.03 -0.72 -10.09
CA SER A 38 -6.16 0.18 -9.31
C SER A 38 -5.51 -0.54 -8.13
N ILE A 39 -6.29 -1.33 -7.40
CA ILE A 39 -5.80 -2.16 -6.29
C ILE A 39 -4.82 -3.21 -6.81
N HIS A 40 -5.21 -3.98 -7.83
CA HIS A 40 -4.37 -5.01 -8.44
C HIS A 40 -3.02 -4.43 -8.89
N LYS A 41 -3.03 -3.30 -9.60
CA LYS A 41 -1.79 -2.65 -10.04
C LYS A 41 -0.87 -2.30 -8.86
N ALA A 42 -1.41 -1.75 -7.77
CA ALA A 42 -0.62 -1.43 -6.59
C ALA A 42 -0.07 -2.70 -5.91
N SER A 43 -0.92 -3.71 -5.71
CA SER A 43 -0.53 -5.00 -5.14
C SER A 43 0.55 -5.69 -5.97
N TYR A 44 0.41 -5.68 -7.30
CA TYR A 44 1.38 -6.26 -8.23
C TYR A 44 2.77 -5.65 -8.04
N ILE A 45 2.84 -4.31 -8.00
CA ILE A 45 4.10 -3.59 -7.80
C ILE A 45 4.74 -3.96 -6.46
N PHE A 46 3.96 -4.14 -5.41
CA PHE A 46 4.47 -4.62 -4.12
C PHE A 46 4.93 -6.09 -4.18
N CYS A 47 4.25 -6.97 -4.93
CA CYS A 47 4.67 -8.36 -5.10
C CYS A 47 6.05 -8.49 -5.79
N ILE A 48 6.42 -7.54 -6.66
CA ILE A 48 7.79 -7.49 -7.23
C ILE A 48 8.84 -7.36 -6.11
N TRP A 49 8.57 -6.56 -5.08
CA TRP A 49 9.46 -6.47 -3.91
C TRP A 49 9.58 -7.80 -3.18
N LYS A 50 8.44 -8.45 -2.92
CA LYS A 50 8.43 -9.78 -2.28
C LYS A 50 9.30 -10.78 -3.03
N ILE A 51 9.10 -10.92 -4.34
CA ILE A 51 9.87 -11.85 -5.19
C ILE A 51 11.37 -11.56 -5.09
N ASN A 52 11.77 -10.28 -5.09
CA ASN A 52 13.18 -9.92 -5.00
C ASN A 52 13.76 -10.07 -3.58
N PHE A 53 12.96 -9.92 -2.52
CA PHE A 53 13.35 -10.25 -1.15
C PHE A 53 13.55 -11.75 -0.94
N GLU A 54 12.73 -12.59 -1.59
CA GLU A 54 12.89 -14.05 -1.56
C GLU A 54 14.22 -14.51 -2.16
N LYS A 55 14.65 -13.91 -3.29
CA LYS A 55 15.93 -14.24 -3.95
C LYS A 55 17.13 -14.10 -3.00
N VAL A 56 17.07 -13.14 -2.07
CA VAL A 56 18.15 -12.87 -1.11
C VAL A 56 17.89 -13.45 0.28
N SER A 57 16.86 -14.31 0.42
CA SER A 57 16.53 -14.99 1.68
C SER A 57 16.29 -14.04 2.87
N LEU A 58 15.72 -12.86 2.63
CA LEU A 58 15.30 -11.93 3.68
C LEU A 58 14.04 -12.48 4.37
N ASP A 59 13.90 -12.35 5.70
CA ASP A 59 12.67 -12.77 6.39
C ASP A 59 11.48 -11.93 5.91
N TYR A 60 10.56 -12.58 5.21
CA TYR A 60 9.42 -11.97 4.57
C TYR A 60 8.10 -12.26 5.30
N THR A 61 8.12 -12.74 6.55
CA THR A 61 6.90 -13.06 7.32
C THR A 61 5.90 -11.90 7.33
N TYR A 62 6.37 -10.67 7.60
CA TYR A 62 5.49 -9.48 7.60
C TYR A 62 5.09 -9.04 6.18
N ILE A 63 5.89 -9.35 5.17
CA ILE A 63 5.58 -9.09 3.75
C ILE A 63 4.47 -10.03 3.27
N ASP A 64 4.49 -11.31 3.69
CA ASP A 64 3.43 -12.29 3.42
C ASP A 64 2.09 -11.85 4.01
N GLU A 65 2.09 -11.35 5.25
CA GLU A 65 0.89 -10.80 5.88
C GLU A 65 0.32 -9.60 5.11
N ILE A 66 1.18 -8.74 4.55
CA ILE A 66 0.76 -7.63 3.69
C ILE A 66 0.12 -8.16 2.40
N VAL A 67 0.73 -9.16 1.74
CA VAL A 67 0.19 -9.76 0.51
C VAL A 67 -1.14 -10.46 0.77
N SER A 68 -1.26 -11.21 1.87
CA SER A 68 -2.53 -11.79 2.33
C SER A 68 -3.61 -10.72 2.50
N THR A 69 -3.23 -9.56 3.05
CA THR A 69 -4.15 -8.42 3.21
C THR A 69 -4.60 -7.84 1.88
N PHE A 70 -3.77 -7.85 0.84
CA PHE A 70 -4.18 -7.41 -0.50
C PHE A 70 -5.29 -8.28 -1.10
N ILE A 71 -5.22 -9.59 -0.90
CA ILE A 71 -6.27 -10.52 -1.34
C ILE A 71 -7.59 -10.18 -0.63
N GLN A 72 -7.54 -9.90 0.67
CA GLN A 72 -8.71 -9.48 1.45
C GLN A 72 -9.27 -8.13 0.98
N ILE A 73 -8.42 -7.18 0.59
CA ILE A 73 -8.84 -5.87 0.04
C ILE A 73 -9.55 -6.04 -1.30
N ILE A 74 -9.01 -6.87 -2.20
CA ILE A 74 -9.64 -7.19 -3.49
C ILE A 74 -11.06 -7.70 -3.25
N TYR A 75 -11.21 -8.67 -2.34
CA TYR A 75 -12.50 -9.23 -1.96
C TYR A 75 -13.43 -8.18 -1.35
N THR A 76 -12.97 -7.43 -0.36
CA THR A 76 -13.76 -6.45 0.40
C THR A 76 -14.24 -5.29 -0.47
N THR A 77 -13.43 -4.90 -1.48
CA THR A 77 -13.77 -3.81 -2.41
C THR A 77 -15.06 -4.08 -3.18
N VAL A 78 -15.33 -5.35 -3.52
CA VAL A 78 -16.57 -5.77 -4.19
C VAL A 78 -17.82 -5.48 -3.34
N TYR A 79 -17.67 -5.51 -2.01
CA TYR A 79 -18.73 -5.20 -1.05
C TYR A 79 -18.83 -3.71 -0.70
N ARG A 80 -17.85 -2.90 -1.13
CA ARG A 80 -17.78 -1.46 -0.86
C ARG A 80 -17.71 -1.14 0.63
N ASP A 81 -17.20 -2.08 1.42
CA ASP A 81 -17.09 -1.93 2.87
C ASP A 81 -15.83 -1.14 3.24
N VAL A 82 -15.98 0.19 3.24
CA VAL A 82 -14.88 1.12 3.51
C VAL A 82 -14.33 0.95 4.93
N LYS A 83 -15.18 0.61 5.91
CA LYS A 83 -14.72 0.44 7.29
C LYS A 83 -13.77 -0.74 7.41
N ILE A 84 -14.12 -1.87 6.79
CA ILE A 84 -13.22 -3.03 6.71
C ILE A 84 -11.96 -2.69 5.91
N LEU A 85 -12.07 -1.96 4.80
CA LEU A 85 -10.88 -1.54 4.02
C LEU A 85 -9.87 -0.76 4.88
N TYR A 86 -10.30 0.20 5.70
CA TYR A 86 -9.40 0.92 6.61
C TYR A 86 -8.78 0.01 7.68
N MET A 87 -9.52 -0.98 8.20
CA MET A 87 -8.95 -1.99 9.10
C MET A 87 -7.84 -2.79 8.41
N LEU A 88 -8.03 -3.15 7.13
CA LEU A 88 -7.02 -3.83 6.33
C LEU A 88 -5.81 -2.91 6.04
N TYR A 89 -6.02 -1.62 5.78
CA TYR A 89 -4.93 -0.66 5.61
C TYR A 89 -4.09 -0.52 6.88
N ARG A 90 -4.74 -0.50 8.06
CA ARG A 90 -4.03 -0.55 9.34
C ARG A 90 -3.15 -1.81 9.43
N ASN A 91 -3.67 -2.98 9.06
CA ASN A 91 -2.88 -4.22 9.09
C ASN A 91 -1.66 -4.17 8.15
N ILE A 92 -1.81 -3.59 6.95
CA ILE A 92 -0.68 -3.34 6.04
C ILE A 92 0.36 -2.46 6.72
N ILE A 93 -0.06 -1.35 7.34
CA ILE A 93 0.85 -0.39 7.96
C ILE A 93 1.54 -1.00 9.18
N ASP A 94 0.82 -1.73 10.04
CA ASP A 94 1.38 -2.39 11.21
C ASP A 94 2.48 -3.40 10.80
N ASN A 95 2.25 -4.18 9.73
CA ASN A 95 3.27 -5.12 9.24
C ASN A 95 4.41 -4.42 8.48
N PHE A 96 4.11 -3.38 7.69
CA PHE A 96 5.14 -2.56 7.05
C PHE A 96 6.08 -1.92 8.06
N ILE A 97 5.55 -1.43 9.17
CA ILE A 97 6.38 -0.84 10.23
C ILE A 97 7.26 -1.88 10.92
N LYS A 98 6.81 -3.13 11.07
CA LYS A 98 7.68 -4.21 11.57
C LYS A 98 8.85 -4.46 10.61
N VAL A 99 8.60 -4.48 9.29
CA VAL A 99 9.66 -4.56 8.27
C VAL A 99 10.66 -3.41 8.42
N CYS A 100 10.19 -2.18 8.57
CA CYS A 100 11.06 -1.01 8.79
C CYS A 100 11.85 -1.11 10.11
N LYS A 101 11.23 -1.57 11.19
CA LYS A 101 11.89 -1.73 12.49
C LYS A 101 13.03 -2.73 12.42
N ASP A 102 12.81 -3.86 11.76
CA ASP A 102 13.84 -4.88 11.59
C ASP A 102 15.01 -4.32 10.77
N ARG A 103 14.72 -3.63 9.67
CA ARG A 103 15.74 -3.02 8.81
C ARG A 103 16.53 -1.90 9.50
N LEU A 104 15.87 -1.10 10.32
CA LEU A 104 16.47 0.06 11.01
C LEU A 104 16.93 -0.25 12.44
N SER A 105 16.84 -1.51 12.87
CA SER A 105 17.19 -1.98 14.22
C SER A 105 16.47 -1.22 15.34
N ILE A 106 15.17 -0.94 15.16
CA ILE A 106 14.35 -0.20 16.14
C ILE A 106 13.65 -1.17 17.10
N THR A 107 13.88 -0.97 18.40
CA THR A 107 13.24 -1.75 19.45
C THR A 107 12.15 -0.90 20.13
N CYS A 108 10.90 -1.17 19.78
CA CYS A 108 9.74 -0.58 20.43
C CYS A 108 8.54 -1.53 20.34
N LYS A 109 7.54 -1.35 21.20
CA LYS A 109 6.36 -2.22 21.22
C LYS A 109 5.28 -1.72 20.27
N TYR A 110 5.09 -0.41 20.18
CA TYR A 110 3.93 0.19 19.54
C TYR A 110 4.28 0.79 18.18
N THR A 111 3.36 0.67 17.21
CA THR A 111 3.52 1.22 15.85
C THR A 111 3.68 2.74 15.85
N LEU A 112 2.93 3.47 16.70
CA LEU A 112 3.05 4.93 16.82
C LEU A 112 4.43 5.35 17.32
N GLU A 113 4.93 4.68 18.35
CA GLU A 113 6.28 4.90 18.90
C GLU A 113 7.35 4.60 17.83
N ALA A 114 7.16 3.55 17.02
CA ALA A 114 8.04 3.26 15.89
C ALA A 114 8.09 4.42 14.88
N PHE A 115 6.94 5.01 14.53
CA PHE A 115 6.90 6.16 13.63
C PHE A 115 7.66 7.37 14.17
N GLU A 116 7.51 7.67 15.47
CA GLU A 116 8.23 8.77 16.13
C GLU A 116 9.75 8.54 16.03
N ILE A 117 10.23 7.35 16.39
CA ILE A 117 11.66 7.01 16.31
C ILE A 117 12.16 7.06 14.86
N ILE A 118 11.39 6.57 13.88
CA ILE A 118 11.78 6.60 12.46
C ILE A 118 11.89 8.03 11.96
N LEU A 119 10.92 8.89 12.25
CA LEU A 119 10.88 10.27 11.79
C LEU A 119 11.98 11.16 12.42
N ASP A 120 12.50 10.76 13.58
CA ASP A 120 13.58 11.46 14.27
C ASP A 120 15.00 11.08 13.77
N LYS A 121 15.13 10.06 12.90
CA LYS A 121 16.41 9.70 12.30
C LYS A 121 16.83 10.76 11.25
N ASP A 122 18.05 11.25 11.35
CA ASP A 122 18.59 12.29 10.44
C ASP A 122 18.46 11.89 8.95
N GLU A 123 18.75 10.63 8.60
CA GLU A 123 18.62 10.09 7.24
C GLU A 123 17.18 10.15 6.67
N ILE A 124 16.17 10.16 7.54
CA ILE A 124 14.76 10.29 7.16
C ILE A 124 14.35 11.75 7.19
N LYS A 125 14.66 12.45 8.27
CA LYS A 125 14.30 13.85 8.51
C LYS A 125 14.88 14.80 7.46
N ASP A 126 16.12 14.57 7.04
CA ASP A 126 16.80 15.39 6.04
C ASP A 126 16.42 14.99 4.61
N ASN A 127 15.72 13.86 4.43
CA ASN A 127 15.18 13.42 3.16
C ASN A 127 13.69 13.72 3.08
N ARG A 128 13.37 14.87 2.46
CA ARG A 128 11.99 15.36 2.29
C ARG A 128 11.02 14.30 1.77
N ILE A 129 11.43 13.47 0.81
CA ILE A 129 10.56 12.44 0.23
C ILE A 129 10.26 11.33 1.25
N LEU A 130 11.23 10.93 2.06
CA LEU A 130 11.04 9.91 3.09
C LEU A 130 10.21 10.46 4.26
N ASP A 131 10.55 11.64 4.77
CA ASP A 131 9.78 12.31 5.83
C ASP A 131 8.31 12.47 5.40
N ASP A 132 8.06 13.01 4.20
CA ASP A 132 6.70 13.14 3.66
C ASP A 132 6.00 11.79 3.51
N SER A 133 6.71 10.75 3.07
CA SER A 133 6.15 9.41 2.88
C SER A 133 5.74 8.78 4.21
N PHE A 134 6.63 8.79 5.21
CA PHE A 134 6.32 8.29 6.54
C PHE A 134 5.19 9.07 7.20
N ARG A 135 5.16 10.41 7.07
CA ARG A 135 4.06 11.25 7.60
C ARG A 135 2.72 10.94 6.94
N LYS A 136 2.68 10.71 5.63
CA LYS A 136 1.45 10.31 4.91
C LYS A 136 0.95 8.95 5.39
N ILE A 137 1.85 7.99 5.57
CA ILE A 137 1.49 6.66 6.08
C ILE A 137 1.01 6.77 7.54
N LEU A 138 1.69 7.53 8.40
CA LEU A 138 1.27 7.78 9.78
C LEU A 138 -0.12 8.44 9.85
N ASN A 139 -0.39 9.40 8.98
CA ASN A 139 -1.71 10.04 8.92
C ASN A 139 -2.80 9.02 8.55
N LEU A 140 -2.56 8.20 7.52
CA LEU A 140 -3.49 7.14 7.14
C LEU A 140 -3.66 6.12 8.28
N TYR A 141 -2.58 5.77 8.99
CA TYR A 141 -2.65 4.90 10.17
C TYR A 141 -3.57 5.46 11.25
N LYS A 142 -3.43 6.74 11.60
CA LYS A 142 -4.28 7.43 12.58
C LYS A 142 -5.75 7.42 12.14
N VAL A 143 -6.01 7.73 10.87
CA VAL A 143 -7.37 7.65 10.29
C VAL A 143 -7.94 6.24 10.41
N SER A 144 -7.18 5.22 10.00
CA SER A 144 -7.59 3.81 10.06
C SER A 144 -7.86 3.34 11.50
N CYS A 145 -7.07 3.79 12.47
CA CYS A 145 -7.31 3.54 13.89
C CYS A 145 -8.62 4.20 14.37
N GLY A 146 -8.96 5.38 13.86
CA GLY A 146 -10.25 6.04 14.13
C GLY A 146 -11.46 5.18 13.75
N TYR A 147 -11.40 4.48 12.62
CA TYR A 147 -12.46 3.54 12.19
C TYR A 147 -12.60 2.30 13.10
N VAL A 148 -11.57 1.96 13.87
CA VAL A 148 -11.59 0.86 14.86
C VAL A 148 -12.10 1.35 16.22
N HIS A 149 -11.70 2.55 16.62
CA HIS A 149 -11.94 3.07 17.96
C HIS A 149 -13.17 3.99 18.08
N SER A 150 -13.93 4.20 17.00
CA SER A 150 -15.14 5.04 16.96
C SER A 150 -14.94 6.38 17.69
N GLN A 151 -13.83 7.06 17.39
CA GLN A 151 -13.60 8.39 17.96
C GLN A 151 -14.70 9.31 17.41
N ASP A 152 -15.47 9.89 18.33
CA ASP A 152 -16.55 10.88 18.11
C ASP A 152 -17.97 10.37 17.78
N GLU A 153 -18.25 9.06 17.82
CA GLU A 153 -19.62 8.55 17.65
C GLU A 153 -20.35 8.33 18.99
N LYS A 154 -21.59 8.84 19.10
CA LYS A 154 -22.51 8.46 20.19
C LYS A 154 -22.68 6.93 20.16
N PHE A 155 -22.73 6.30 21.32
CA PHE A 155 -23.02 4.87 21.43
C PHE A 155 -24.37 4.56 20.76
N LEU A 156 -24.33 3.90 19.60
CA LEU A 156 -25.53 3.48 18.87
C LEU A 156 -26.01 2.13 19.41
N SER A 157 -27.32 1.93 19.47
CA SER A 157 -27.85 0.58 19.65
C SER A 157 -27.49 -0.30 18.45
N PHE A 158 -27.46 -1.63 18.63
CA PHE A 158 -27.17 -2.57 17.55
C PHE A 158 -28.05 -2.35 16.30
N ASN A 159 -29.36 -2.12 16.52
CA ASN A 159 -30.31 -1.87 15.44
C ASN A 159 -30.03 -0.55 14.70
N GLU A 160 -29.62 0.50 15.41
CA GLU A 160 -29.22 1.77 14.80
C GLU A 160 -27.90 1.62 14.04
N GLY A 161 -26.95 0.85 14.59
CA GLY A 161 -25.70 0.50 13.92
C GLY A 161 -25.94 -0.19 12.59
N ILE A 162 -26.82 -1.19 12.53
CA ILE A 162 -27.20 -1.85 11.27
C ILE A 162 -27.86 -0.88 10.30
N LYS A 163 -28.81 -0.06 10.77
CA LYS A 163 -29.51 0.91 9.92
C LYS A 163 -28.58 1.98 9.34
N ASN A 164 -27.57 2.38 10.10
CA ASN A 164 -26.60 3.39 9.71
C ASN A 164 -25.40 2.82 8.96
N TYR A 165 -25.27 1.48 8.84
CA TYR A 165 -24.19 0.82 8.12
C TYR A 165 -24.37 1.00 6.60
N ASN A 166 -23.89 2.13 6.09
CA ASN A 166 -24.07 2.49 4.69
C ASN A 166 -23.03 1.81 3.79
N LEU A 167 -23.39 0.65 3.24
CA LEU A 167 -22.59 -0.09 2.26
C LEU A 167 -22.51 0.55 0.87
N ASN A 168 -23.21 1.66 0.61
CA ASN A 168 -23.37 2.23 -0.74
C ASN A 168 -22.72 3.60 -0.93
N ASN A 169 -21.70 3.94 -0.14
CA ASN A 169 -20.97 5.19 -0.35
C ASN A 169 -19.86 5.06 -1.42
N LYS A 170 -20.22 5.35 -2.68
CA LYS A 170 -19.28 5.34 -3.82
C LYS A 170 -18.14 6.36 -3.67
N GLU A 171 -18.39 7.51 -3.04
CA GLU A 171 -17.38 8.54 -2.86
C GLU A 171 -16.34 8.14 -1.80
N ASP A 172 -16.79 7.57 -0.69
CA ASP A 172 -15.89 7.03 0.34
C ASP A 172 -15.06 5.88 -0.22
N LEU A 173 -15.66 5.00 -1.03
CA LEU A 173 -14.92 3.92 -1.68
C LEU A 173 -13.85 4.48 -2.65
N LYS A 174 -14.20 5.48 -3.46
CA LYS A 174 -13.25 6.16 -4.34
C LYS A 174 -12.06 6.73 -3.57
N ARG A 175 -12.34 7.39 -2.44
CA ARG A 175 -11.31 7.94 -1.54
C ARG A 175 -10.43 6.82 -0.99
N SER A 176 -11.04 5.76 -0.46
CA SER A 176 -10.35 4.59 0.11
C SER A 176 -9.40 3.95 -0.91
N VAL A 177 -9.85 3.72 -2.15
CA VAL A 177 -9.02 3.13 -3.22
C VAL A 177 -7.84 4.02 -3.57
N LYS A 178 -8.05 5.35 -3.62
CA LYS A 178 -6.97 6.32 -3.83
C LYS A 178 -5.96 6.31 -2.69
N GLU A 179 -6.42 6.19 -1.46
CA GLU A 179 -5.56 6.10 -0.28
C GLU A 179 -4.75 4.80 -0.25
N PHE A 180 -5.34 3.66 -0.63
CA PHE A 180 -4.60 2.42 -0.82
C PHE A 180 -3.50 2.58 -1.87
N TYR A 181 -3.83 3.13 -3.05
CA TYR A 181 -2.85 3.37 -4.10
C TYR A 181 -1.69 4.24 -3.60
N ASN A 182 -2.00 5.31 -2.85
CA ASN A 182 -1.02 6.20 -2.27
C ASN A 182 -0.20 5.54 -1.16
N LEU A 183 -0.81 4.68 -0.33
CA LEU A 183 -0.12 3.92 0.70
C LEU A 183 1.00 3.08 0.07
N ILE A 184 0.66 2.28 -0.94
CA ILE A 184 1.64 1.42 -1.62
C ILE A 184 2.71 2.26 -2.33
N LYS A 185 2.34 3.42 -2.89
CA LYS A 185 3.29 4.35 -3.50
C LYS A 185 4.31 4.90 -2.50
N ASN A 186 3.87 5.34 -1.32
CA ASN A 186 4.79 5.82 -0.27
C ASN A 186 5.65 4.68 0.29
N ILE A 187 5.10 3.46 0.43
CA ILE A 187 5.89 2.28 0.79
C ILE A 187 6.99 2.01 -0.23
N ASN A 188 6.69 2.12 -1.54
CA ASN A 188 7.69 1.93 -2.58
C ASN A 188 8.84 2.95 -2.49
N TYR A 189 8.55 4.23 -2.24
CA TYR A 189 9.61 5.22 -2.03
C TYR A 189 10.53 4.85 -0.86
N ILE A 190 9.94 4.39 0.24
CA ILE A 190 10.69 3.98 1.41
C ILE A 190 11.50 2.71 1.13
N PHE A 191 10.94 1.73 0.43
CA PHE A 191 11.65 0.50 0.08
C PHE A 191 12.83 0.73 -0.87
N ILE A 192 12.68 1.60 -1.89
CA ILE A 192 13.80 1.97 -2.78
C ILE A 192 14.99 2.49 -1.97
N PHE A 193 14.71 3.24 -0.90
CA PHE A 193 15.76 3.79 -0.04
C PHE A 193 16.30 2.76 0.97
N LEU A 194 15.44 2.14 1.78
CA LEU A 194 15.85 1.23 2.84
C LEU A 194 16.52 -0.06 2.32
N TYR A 195 16.11 -0.51 1.14
CA TYR A 195 16.59 -1.74 0.51
C TYR A 195 17.29 -1.45 -0.82
N GLU A 196 17.99 -0.32 -0.88
CA GLU A 196 18.73 0.11 -2.07
C GLU A 196 19.59 -0.99 -2.67
N GLU A 197 20.32 -1.74 -1.87
CA GLU A 197 21.25 -2.76 -2.40
C GLU A 197 20.51 -3.87 -3.13
N ILE A 198 19.38 -4.30 -2.58
CA ILE A 198 18.51 -5.31 -3.20
C ILE A 198 17.90 -4.70 -4.47
N TYR A 199 17.41 -3.47 -4.38
CA TYR A 199 16.85 -2.75 -5.53
C TYR A 199 17.87 -2.66 -6.67
N ASP A 200 19.12 -2.32 -6.38
CA ASP A 200 20.12 -2.09 -7.39
C ASP A 200 20.63 -3.40 -8.01
N LYS A 201 20.82 -4.45 -7.20
CA LYS A 201 21.44 -5.72 -7.63
C LYS A 201 20.46 -6.76 -8.16
N GLU A 202 19.28 -6.90 -7.55
CA GLU A 202 18.36 -8.02 -7.81
C GLU A 202 17.27 -7.69 -8.82
N PHE A 203 16.86 -6.42 -8.90
CA PHE A 203 15.79 -6.01 -9.80
C PHE A 203 16.32 -5.86 -11.22
N THR A 204 15.60 -6.49 -12.14
CA THR A 204 15.78 -6.31 -13.59
C THR A 204 15.42 -4.88 -14.03
N PRO A 205 15.96 -4.39 -15.15
CA PRO A 205 15.58 -3.09 -15.71
C PRO A 205 14.06 -2.92 -15.91
N GLU A 206 13.37 -3.99 -16.29
CA GLU A 206 11.92 -4.03 -16.52
C GLU A 206 11.13 -3.83 -15.22
N GLU A 207 11.53 -4.51 -14.13
CA GLU A 207 10.92 -4.36 -12.80
C GLU A 207 11.13 -2.95 -12.24
N LYS A 208 12.34 -2.40 -12.38
CA LYS A 208 12.63 -1.00 -11.99
C LYS A 208 11.74 -0.02 -12.75
N GLN A 209 11.59 -0.22 -14.07
CA GLN A 209 10.69 0.61 -14.87
C GLN A 209 9.24 0.54 -14.38
N LEU A 210 8.74 -0.64 -14.03
CA LEU A 210 7.38 -0.79 -13.48
C LEU A 210 7.17 0.01 -12.21
N ILE A 211 8.10 -0.08 -11.25
CA ILE A 211 8.07 0.71 -10.02
C ILE A 211 8.16 2.20 -10.34
N HIS A 212 9.02 2.59 -11.29
CA HIS A 212 9.16 3.98 -11.70
C HIS A 212 7.89 4.55 -12.33
N PHE A 213 7.17 3.76 -13.14
CA PHE A 213 5.88 4.15 -13.72
C PHE A 213 4.76 4.25 -12.70
N PHE A 214 4.86 3.49 -11.61
CA PHE A 214 3.91 3.54 -10.51
C PHE A 214 4.14 4.78 -9.61
N CYS A 215 5.40 5.13 -9.41
CA CYS A 215 5.87 6.26 -8.61
C CYS A 215 5.82 7.60 -9.39
N ASN A 216 5.95 8.74 -8.69
CA ASN A 216 6.08 10.05 -9.35
C ASN A 216 7.51 10.21 -9.85
N ARG A 217 7.66 10.61 -11.12
CA ARG A 217 8.96 10.87 -11.74
C ARG A 217 9.76 11.95 -11.01
N GLU A 218 9.11 12.97 -10.46
CA GLU A 218 9.78 14.06 -9.73
C GLU A 218 10.36 13.56 -8.40
N ASP A 219 9.54 12.86 -7.60
CA ASP A 219 9.98 12.27 -6.32
C ASP A 219 11.11 11.26 -6.53
N LEU A 220 11.03 10.41 -7.56
CA LEU A 220 12.11 9.46 -7.91
C LEU A 220 13.39 10.18 -8.31
N ARG A 221 13.29 11.27 -9.09
CA ARG A 221 14.48 12.07 -9.46
C ARG A 221 15.14 12.65 -8.23
N GLU A 222 14.37 13.12 -7.25
CA GLU A 222 14.90 13.63 -5.99
C GLU A 222 15.56 12.51 -5.17
N ILE A 223 14.92 11.34 -5.03
CA ILE A 223 15.53 10.17 -4.40
C ILE A 223 16.87 9.83 -5.05
N PHE A 224 16.90 9.70 -6.38
CA PHE A 224 18.13 9.38 -7.10
C PHE A 224 19.17 10.50 -7.08
N TYR A 225 18.76 11.77 -6.99
CA TYR A 225 19.67 12.89 -6.85
C TYR A 225 20.33 12.91 -5.46
N ILE A 226 19.55 12.75 -4.39
CA ILE A 226 20.05 12.64 -3.02
C ILE A 226 21.04 11.46 -2.92
N LYS A 227 20.73 10.36 -3.61
CA LYS A 227 21.48 9.11 -3.57
C LYS A 227 22.79 9.12 -4.37
N TYR A 228 22.73 9.57 -5.62
CA TYR A 228 23.87 9.44 -6.56
C TYR A 228 24.51 10.78 -6.93
N GLY A 229 23.97 11.91 -6.46
CA GLY A 229 24.47 13.25 -6.80
C GLY A 229 24.23 13.67 -8.27
N VAL A 230 23.52 12.87 -9.06
CA VAL A 230 23.32 13.12 -10.50
C VAL A 230 22.07 13.96 -10.76
N ARG A 231 22.23 15.21 -11.20
CA ARG A 231 21.10 16.02 -11.69
C ARG A 231 20.69 15.50 -13.07
N TYR A 232 19.51 14.89 -13.18
CA TYR A 232 18.91 14.61 -14.49
C TYR A 232 18.45 15.93 -15.13
N ASN A 233 19.16 16.39 -16.15
CA ASN A 233 18.73 17.52 -16.97
C ASN A 233 17.38 17.23 -17.63
N LYS A 234 16.55 18.27 -17.70
CA LYS A 234 15.13 18.24 -18.05
C LYS A 234 14.83 17.49 -19.34
#